data_AF-A0A1L9QNH5-F1
#
_entry.id   AF-A0A1L9QNH5-F1
#
_cell.length_a   1.000
_cell.length_b   1.000
_cell.length_c   1.000
_cell.angle_alpha   90.00
_cell.angle_beta   90.00
_cell.angle_gamma   90.00
#
_symmetry.space_group_name_H-M   'P 1'
#
loop_
_entity.id
_entity.type
_entity.pdbx_description
1 polymer ?
#
loop_
_entity_poly.entity_id
_entity_poly.type
_entity_poly.pdbx_seq_one_letter_code
_entity_poly.pdbx_strand_id
1 'polypeptide(L)'
;MTRKRESVFEAIEYQAVYSWLKNEYIGCLVEKNTELLLEYGVVDKHTGQVLGFQIKNQVINIDFIGSDLKGYIQMKPLYNFQGAELDEMTFILAARDKKEAILESQKVGQKKDDAPLPFGVNILIGFVNNSDNELEAELTIVSEFRGTQES
;
A
#
# COMPACT_ATOMS: atom_id res chain seq x y z
N MET A 1 -27.34 -7.26 3.60
CA MET A 1 -26.87 -7.04 2.21
C MET A 1 -25.52 -6.30 2.13
N THR A 2 -25.05 -5.64 3.19
CA THR A 2 -23.83 -4.81 3.24
C THR A 2 -22.53 -5.62 3.10
N ARG A 3 -22.39 -6.74 3.84
CA ARG A 3 -21.19 -7.62 3.80
C ARG A 3 -20.79 -8.13 2.41
N LYS A 4 -21.76 -8.39 1.53
CA LYS A 4 -21.50 -8.92 0.19
C LYS A 4 -20.99 -7.84 -0.78
N ARG A 5 -21.31 -6.56 -0.52
CA ARG A 5 -20.80 -5.44 -1.31
C ARG A 5 -19.38 -5.07 -0.89
N GLU A 6 -19.08 -5.15 0.41
CA GLU A 6 -17.72 -4.93 0.95
C GLU A 6 -16.73 -5.95 0.38
N SER A 7 -17.09 -7.24 0.35
CA SER A 7 -16.21 -8.29 -0.20
C SER A 7 -15.94 -8.18 -1.70
N VAL A 8 -16.87 -7.62 -2.47
CA VAL A 8 -16.70 -7.41 -3.92
C VAL A 8 -15.78 -6.23 -4.18
N PHE A 9 -15.95 -5.15 -3.42
CA PHE A 9 -15.08 -3.98 -3.51
C PHE A 9 -13.63 -4.32 -3.13
N GLU A 10 -13.42 -5.11 -2.07
CA GLU A 10 -12.09 -5.63 -1.73
C GLU A 10 -11.45 -6.42 -2.87
N ALA A 11 -12.19 -7.30 -3.54
CA ALA A 11 -11.65 -8.04 -4.67
C ALA A 11 -11.20 -7.11 -5.82
N ILE A 12 -11.98 -6.08 -6.11
CA ILE A 12 -11.70 -5.06 -7.13
C ILE A 12 -10.46 -4.24 -6.75
N GLU A 13 -10.33 -3.82 -5.49
CA GLU A 13 -9.14 -3.11 -5.00
C GLU A 13 -7.87 -3.94 -5.16
N TYR A 14 -7.91 -5.21 -4.72
CA TYR A 14 -6.75 -6.09 -4.81
C TYR A 14 -6.32 -6.34 -6.26
N GLN A 15 -7.28 -6.43 -7.17
CA GLN A 15 -7.01 -6.55 -8.60
C GLN A 15 -6.39 -5.27 -9.17
N ALA A 16 -6.95 -4.11 -8.85
CA ALA A 16 -6.45 -2.81 -9.31
C ALA A 16 -5.02 -2.56 -8.81
N VAL A 17 -4.74 -2.88 -7.54
CA VAL A 17 -3.39 -2.77 -6.96
C VAL A 17 -2.43 -3.75 -7.63
N TYR A 18 -2.83 -5.01 -7.83
CA TYR A 18 -1.97 -5.99 -8.48
C TYR A 18 -1.59 -5.58 -9.91
N SER A 19 -2.55 -5.09 -10.69
CA SER A 19 -2.33 -4.56 -12.03
C SER A 19 -1.39 -3.35 -12.01
N TRP A 20 -1.61 -2.42 -11.08
CA TRP A 20 -0.73 -1.27 -10.88
C TRP A 20 0.70 -1.70 -10.55
N LEU A 21 0.91 -2.63 -9.61
CA LEU A 21 2.23 -3.15 -9.25
C LEU A 21 2.97 -3.74 -10.45
N LYS A 22 2.28 -4.54 -11.28
CA LYS A 22 2.88 -5.11 -12.48
C LYS A 22 3.32 -4.07 -13.50
N ASN A 23 2.54 -3.00 -13.63
CA ASN A 23 2.80 -1.93 -14.59
C ASN A 23 3.86 -0.95 -14.08
N GLU A 24 3.90 -0.69 -12.78
CA GLU A 24 4.91 0.20 -12.18
C GLU A 24 6.27 -0.49 -12.13
N TYR A 25 6.29 -1.76 -11.71
CA TYR A 25 7.49 -2.56 -11.55
C TYR A 25 7.69 -3.52 -12.73
N ILE A 26 7.74 -2.97 -13.96
CA ILE A 26 7.95 -3.77 -15.17
C ILE A 26 9.22 -4.61 -15.04
N GLY A 27 9.12 -5.89 -15.41
CA GLY A 27 10.24 -6.83 -15.34
C GLY A 27 10.47 -7.43 -13.95
N CYS A 28 9.78 -6.95 -12.92
CA CYS A 28 9.90 -7.45 -11.55
C CYS A 28 9.08 -8.73 -11.33
N LEU A 29 9.31 -9.42 -10.20
CA LEU A 29 8.46 -10.52 -9.76
C LEU A 29 7.47 -10.00 -8.72
N VAL A 30 6.17 -10.14 -8.98
CA VAL A 30 5.08 -9.70 -8.08
C VAL A 30 4.28 -10.91 -7.63
N GLU A 31 4.26 -11.19 -6.33
CA GLU A 31 3.53 -12.33 -5.77
C GLU A 31 2.63 -11.90 -4.60
N LYS A 32 1.47 -12.53 -4.51
CA LYS A 32 0.57 -12.37 -3.37
C LYS A 32 1.07 -13.22 -2.21
N ASN A 33 1.22 -12.64 -1.02
CA ASN A 33 1.74 -13.36 0.15
C ASN A 33 0.80 -13.24 1.35
N THR A 34 -0.21 -14.10 1.44
CA THR A 34 -1.19 -14.02 2.54
C THR A 34 -0.72 -14.62 3.86
N GLU A 35 0.48 -15.22 3.91
CA GLU A 35 0.99 -15.90 5.10
C GLU A 35 1.61 -14.93 6.12
N LEU A 36 1.92 -13.72 5.66
CA LEU A 36 2.48 -12.62 6.42
C LEU A 36 1.53 -11.41 6.24
N LEU A 37 1.58 -10.40 7.12
CA LEU A 37 0.73 -9.19 7.03
C LEU A 37 1.07 -8.30 5.79
N LEU A 38 1.55 -8.90 4.70
CA LEU A 38 2.13 -8.35 3.50
C LEU A 38 1.36 -8.89 2.30
N GLU A 39 0.36 -8.16 1.83
CA GLU A 39 -0.54 -8.60 0.76
C GLU A 39 0.22 -8.92 -0.54
N TYR A 40 1.25 -8.13 -0.90
CA TYR A 40 2.12 -8.40 -2.04
C TYR A 40 3.60 -8.16 -1.75
N GLY A 41 4.45 -9.02 -2.31
CA GLY A 41 5.90 -8.83 -2.39
C GLY A 41 6.33 -8.56 -3.83
N VAL A 42 7.25 -7.61 -4.00
CA VAL A 42 7.87 -7.30 -5.29
C VAL A 42 9.38 -7.45 -5.16
N VAL A 43 9.99 -8.25 -6.04
CA VAL A 43 11.46 -8.27 -6.21
C VAL A 43 11.78 -7.50 -7.49
N ASP A 44 12.39 -6.32 -7.31
CA ASP A 44 12.87 -5.52 -8.42
C ASP A 44 14.14 -6.17 -9.00
N LYS A 45 14.05 -6.62 -10.25
CA LYS A 45 15.17 -7.31 -10.92
C LYS A 45 16.31 -6.38 -11.33
N HIS A 46 16.07 -5.07 -11.37
CA HIS A 46 17.06 -4.06 -11.72
C HIS A 46 17.85 -3.60 -10.50
N THR A 47 17.16 -3.34 -9.39
CA THR A 47 17.78 -2.86 -8.15
C THR A 47 18.14 -3.98 -7.17
N GLY A 48 17.51 -5.16 -7.32
CA GLY A 48 17.61 -6.26 -6.37
C GLY A 48 16.78 -6.05 -5.11
N GLN A 49 16.05 -4.93 -5.00
CA GLN A 49 15.30 -4.59 -3.81
C GLN A 49 14.06 -5.48 -3.65
N VAL A 50 13.78 -5.83 -2.40
CA VAL A 50 12.58 -6.52 -1.97
C VAL A 50 11.63 -5.51 -1.34
N LEU A 51 10.51 -5.27 -2.01
CA LEU A 51 9.52 -4.29 -1.64
C LEU A 51 8.25 -4.99 -1.17
N GLY A 52 7.69 -4.51 -0.06
CA GLY A 52 6.47 -5.02 0.52
C GLY A 52 5.31 -4.08 0.33
N PHE A 53 4.13 -4.64 0.06
CA PHE A 53 2.92 -3.85 -0.12
C PHE A 53 1.79 -4.40 0.72
N GLN A 54 1.14 -3.48 1.42
CA GLN A 54 -0.06 -3.77 2.16
C GLN A 54 -1.21 -2.88 1.74
N ILE A 55 -2.36 -3.50 1.44
CA ILE A 55 -3.58 -2.80 1.04
C ILE A 55 -4.42 -2.51 2.27
N LYS A 56 -4.81 -1.26 2.44
CA LYS A 56 -5.72 -0.81 3.49
C LYS A 56 -7.01 -0.28 2.85
N ASN A 57 -8.12 -0.90 3.24
CA ASN A 57 -9.48 -0.74 2.71
C ASN A 57 -10.41 0.10 3.61
N GLN A 58 -9.90 0.58 4.74
CA GLN A 58 -10.59 1.52 5.61
C GLN A 58 -9.68 2.70 5.85
N VAL A 59 -10.30 3.88 6.02
CA VAL A 59 -9.71 5.07 6.64
C VAL A 59 -8.76 4.57 7.70
N ILE A 60 -7.46 4.64 7.41
CA ILE A 60 -6.46 4.31 8.40
C ILE A 60 -6.85 5.19 9.57
N ASN A 61 -7.37 4.60 10.65
CA ASN A 61 -7.61 5.40 11.83
C ASN A 61 -6.24 5.95 12.15
N ILE A 62 -6.01 7.24 11.94
CA ILE A 62 -4.66 7.78 11.75
C ILE A 62 -3.86 7.71 13.07
N ASP A 63 -4.45 7.15 14.13
CA ASP A 63 -3.77 6.66 15.33
C ASP A 63 -2.86 5.45 15.03
N PHE A 64 -3.10 4.73 13.93
CA PHE A 64 -2.26 3.68 13.33
C PHE A 64 -0.85 4.17 12.98
N ILE A 65 -0.68 5.45 12.62
CA ILE A 65 0.65 5.98 12.27
C ILE A 65 1.60 5.94 13.46
N GLY A 66 1.07 6.03 14.68
CA GLY A 66 1.89 6.08 15.89
C GLY A 66 2.32 4.71 16.41
N SER A 67 1.38 3.88 16.86
CA SER A 67 1.68 2.61 17.54
C SER A 67 1.85 1.45 16.57
N ASP A 68 0.98 1.37 15.56
CA ASP A 68 0.92 0.21 14.69
C ASP A 68 2.05 0.28 13.67
N LEU A 69 2.33 1.47 13.10
CA LEU A 69 3.49 1.71 12.24
C LEU A 69 4.81 1.34 12.96
N LYS A 70 4.94 1.67 14.27
CA LYS A 70 6.08 1.23 15.09
C LYS A 70 6.14 -0.29 15.23
N GLY A 71 5.01 -0.96 15.45
CA GLY A 71 4.93 -2.42 15.47
C GLY A 71 5.34 -3.03 14.13
N TYR A 72 4.83 -2.49 13.01
CA TYR A 72 5.20 -2.93 11.66
C TYR A 72 6.69 -2.72 11.36
N ILE A 73 7.27 -1.61 11.79
CA ILE A 73 8.71 -1.35 11.63
C ILE A 73 9.55 -2.36 12.42
N GLN A 74 9.15 -2.68 13.65
CA GLN A 74 9.84 -3.69 14.45
C GLN A 74 9.77 -5.07 13.79
N MET A 75 8.69 -5.36 13.07
CA MET A 75 8.51 -6.60 12.32
C MET A 75 9.18 -6.58 10.94
N LYS A 76 9.51 -5.41 10.39
CA LYS A 76 10.08 -5.25 9.04
C LYS A 76 11.30 -6.15 8.79
N PRO A 77 12.32 -6.19 9.68
CA PRO A 77 13.48 -7.05 9.52
C PRO A 77 13.17 -8.55 9.60
N LEU A 78 11.99 -8.92 10.10
CA LEU A 78 11.56 -10.31 10.21
C LEU A 78 10.83 -10.80 8.95
N TYR A 79 10.49 -9.90 8.02
CA TYR A 79 9.90 -10.29 6.75
C TYR A 79 10.97 -10.81 5.81
N ASN A 80 10.89 -12.11 5.56
CA ASN A 80 11.67 -12.77 4.53
C ASN A 80 10.75 -13.12 3.36
N PHE A 81 11.03 -12.53 2.21
CA PHE A 81 10.34 -12.84 0.96
C PHE A 81 11.35 -13.43 -0.02
N GLN A 82 11.07 -14.66 -0.47
CA GLN A 82 11.95 -15.43 -1.37
C GLN A 82 13.41 -15.56 -0.92
N GLY A 83 13.66 -15.63 0.38
CA GLY A 83 15.01 -15.78 0.93
C GLY A 83 15.75 -14.47 1.19
N ALA A 84 15.12 -13.32 0.98
CA ALA A 84 15.70 -11.99 1.20
C ALA A 84 14.86 -11.14 2.18
N GLU A 85 15.54 -10.25 2.91
CA GLU A 85 14.92 -9.32 3.86
C GLU A 85 14.20 -8.17 3.15
N LEU A 86 13.15 -7.64 3.77
CA LEU A 86 12.36 -6.54 3.23
C LEU A 86 13.09 -5.20 3.30
N ASP A 87 13.41 -4.61 2.14
CA ASP A 87 14.07 -3.30 2.04
C ASP A 87 13.13 -2.14 2.37
N GLU A 88 11.89 -2.19 1.85
CA GLU A 88 10.89 -1.15 2.05
C GLU A 88 9.48 -1.73 2.23
N MET A 89 8.64 -1.02 2.97
CA MET A 89 7.24 -1.34 3.16
C MET A 89 6.36 -0.18 2.70
N THR A 90 5.43 -0.45 1.80
CA THR A 90 4.48 0.52 1.26
C THR A 90 3.06 0.16 1.67
N PHE A 91 2.38 1.07 2.37
CA PHE A 91 0.95 0.97 2.63
C PHE A 91 0.19 1.65 1.50
N ILE A 92 -0.69 0.92 0.83
CA ILE A 92 -1.57 1.44 -0.23
C ILE A 92 -2.96 1.65 0.35
N LEU A 93 -3.41 2.90 0.39
CA LEU A 93 -4.77 3.27 0.71
C LEU A 93 -5.52 3.43 -0.61
N ALA A 94 -6.37 2.45 -0.92
CA ALA A 94 -7.21 2.46 -2.11
C ALA A 94 -8.60 3.01 -1.73
N ALA A 95 -8.91 4.23 -2.16
CA ALA A 95 -10.21 4.84 -1.94
C ALA A 95 -11.21 4.44 -3.04
N ARG A 96 -12.51 4.61 -2.76
CA ARG A 96 -13.58 4.33 -3.73
C ARG A 96 -13.63 5.35 -4.85
N ASP A 97 -13.26 6.58 -4.55
CA ASP A 97 -13.27 7.66 -5.50
C ASP A 97 -12.17 8.68 -5.21
N LYS A 98 -11.97 9.56 -6.19
CA LYS A 98 -10.96 10.60 -6.15
C LYS A 98 -11.14 11.56 -4.98
N LYS A 99 -12.39 11.88 -4.59
CA LYS A 99 -12.67 12.84 -3.53
C LYS A 99 -12.26 12.26 -2.18
N GLU A 100 -12.55 10.99 -1.93
CA GLU A 100 -12.11 10.26 -0.75
C GLU A 100 -10.58 10.15 -0.70
N ALA A 101 -9.92 9.80 -1.81
CA ALA A 101 -8.45 9.75 -1.86
C ALA A 101 -7.78 11.09 -1.55
N ILE A 102 -8.31 12.20 -2.07
CA ILE A 102 -7.81 13.55 -1.77
C ILE A 102 -7.97 13.88 -0.28
N LEU A 103 -9.13 13.54 0.30
CA LEU A 103 -9.39 13.79 1.71
C LEU A 103 -8.41 13.00 2.60
N GLU A 104 -8.16 11.73 2.29
CA GLU A 104 -7.19 10.92 3.04
C GLU A 104 -5.76 11.44 2.89
N SER A 105 -5.38 11.89 1.69
CA SER A 105 -4.08 12.53 1.46
C SER A 105 -3.87 13.77 2.34
N GLN A 106 -4.88 14.64 2.45
CA GLN A 106 -4.79 15.81 3.31
C GLN A 106 -4.58 15.43 4.78
N LYS A 107 -5.29 14.41 5.27
CA LYS A 107 -5.16 13.98 6.66
C LYS A 107 -3.79 13.34 6.95
N VAL A 108 -3.29 12.51 6.04
CA VAL A 108 -1.95 11.90 6.17
C VAL A 108 -0.86 12.96 6.10
N GLY A 109 -0.98 13.92 5.19
CA GLY A 109 -0.06 15.06 5.10
C GLY A 109 0.03 15.85 6.41
N GLN A 110 -1.13 16.23 6.98
CA GLN A 110 -1.18 16.95 8.26
C GLN A 110 -0.53 16.16 9.41
N LYS A 111 -0.78 14.85 9.50
CA LYS A 111 -0.20 14.04 10.59
C LYS A 111 1.28 13.73 10.39
N LYS A 112 1.78 13.66 9.16
CA LYS A 112 3.21 13.46 8.89
C LYS A 112 4.04 14.63 9.43
N ASP A 113 3.49 15.84 9.42
CA ASP A 113 4.15 17.02 10.00
C ASP A 113 4.31 16.88 11.52
N ASP A 114 3.38 16.21 12.21
CA ASP A 114 3.44 15.94 13.65
C ASP A 114 4.27 14.69 14.00
N ALA A 115 4.28 13.68 13.12
CA ALA A 115 4.96 12.41 13.31
C ALA A 115 5.52 11.91 11.97
N PRO A 116 6.81 12.15 11.67
CA PRO A 116 7.39 11.78 10.39
C PRO A 116 7.40 10.26 10.19
N LEU A 117 7.19 9.84 8.94
CA LEU A 117 7.28 8.43 8.54
C LEU A 117 8.71 7.92 8.70
N PRO A 118 8.91 6.76 9.35
CA PRO A 118 10.24 6.18 9.51
C PRO A 118 10.85 5.72 8.18
N PHE A 119 12.18 5.69 8.13
CA PHE A 119 12.92 5.34 6.92
C PHE A 119 12.52 3.96 6.35
N GLY A 120 12.34 3.90 5.03
CA GLY A 120 11.93 2.70 4.30
C GLY A 120 10.49 2.28 4.59
N VAL A 121 9.65 3.20 5.06
CA VAL A 121 8.19 3.07 5.09
C VAL A 121 7.58 4.14 4.21
N ASN A 122 6.69 3.72 3.31
CA ASN A 122 6.00 4.58 2.37
C ASN A 122 4.49 4.43 2.53
N ILE A 123 3.77 5.49 2.17
CA ILE A 123 2.32 5.49 2.04
C ILE A 123 1.97 5.98 0.65
N LEU A 124 1.22 5.17 -0.09
CA LEU A 124 0.60 5.55 -1.36
C LEU A 124 -0.90 5.68 -1.14
N ILE A 125 -1.47 6.76 -1.64
CA ILE A 125 -2.91 7.01 -1.57
C ILE A 125 -3.39 7.15 -2.99
N GLY A 126 -4.39 6.36 -3.33
CA GLY A 126 -5.01 6.36 -4.64
C GLY A 126 -6.50 6.08 -4.57
N PHE A 127 -7.15 6.08 -5.72
CA PHE A 127 -8.53 5.66 -5.86
C PHE A 127 -8.64 4.62 -6.98
N VAL A 128 -9.61 3.72 -6.83
CA VAL A 128 -9.89 2.71 -7.82
C VAL A 128 -10.88 3.26 -8.84
N ASN A 129 -10.40 3.46 -10.07
CA ASN A 129 -11.26 3.70 -11.21
C ASN A 129 -11.88 2.38 -11.63
N ASN A 130 -13.11 2.15 -11.19
CA ASN A 130 -13.91 1.07 -11.73
C ASN A 130 -14.75 1.65 -12.88
N SER A 131 -14.41 1.32 -14.13
CA SER A 131 -15.36 1.47 -15.23
C SER A 131 -16.57 0.56 -14.94
N ASP A 132 -17.68 0.67 -15.68
CA ASP A 132 -18.84 -0.24 -15.51
C ASP A 132 -18.49 -1.74 -15.69
N ASN A 133 -17.24 -2.05 -16.07
CA ASN A 133 -16.68 -3.38 -16.19
C ASN A 133 -15.69 -3.65 -15.03
N GLU A 134 -16.13 -4.42 -14.02
CA GLU A 134 -15.36 -4.76 -12.81
C GLU A 134 -13.99 -5.43 -13.08
N LEU A 135 -13.73 -5.86 -14.31
CA LEU A 135 -12.47 -6.47 -14.75
C LEU A 135 -11.38 -5.46 -15.16
N GLU A 136 -11.72 -4.19 -15.34
CA GLU A 136 -10.80 -3.13 -15.80
C GLU A 136 -10.44 -2.13 -14.69
N ALA A 137 -10.60 -2.53 -13.44
CA ALA A 137 -10.31 -1.65 -12.32
C ALA A 137 -8.83 -1.21 -12.31
N GLU A 138 -8.62 0.11 -12.28
CA GLU A 138 -7.29 0.72 -12.28
C GLU A 138 -7.07 1.54 -11.02
N LEU A 139 -5.93 1.34 -10.36
CA LEU A 139 -5.51 2.20 -9.26
C LEU A 139 -4.84 3.45 -9.82
N THR A 140 -5.37 4.63 -9.47
CA THR A 140 -4.72 5.91 -9.75
C THR A 140 -4.19 6.51 -8.46
N ILE A 141 -2.87 6.67 -8.35
CA ILE A 141 -2.21 7.31 -7.22
C ILE A 141 -2.43 8.82 -7.28
N VAL A 142 -2.83 9.41 -6.16
CA VAL A 142 -2.98 10.87 -6.00
C VAL A 142 -1.91 11.48 -5.12
N SER A 143 -1.30 10.70 -4.23
CA SER A 143 -0.27 11.17 -3.32
C SER A 143 0.64 10.05 -2.85
N GLU A 144 1.87 10.44 -2.57
CA GLU A 144 2.92 9.56 -2.07
C GLU A 144 3.62 10.26 -0.90
N PHE A 145 3.80 9.53 0.19
CA PHE A 145 4.52 9.98 1.37
C PHE A 145 5.62 8.98 1.68
N ARG A 146 6.87 9.41 1.57
CA ARG A 146 8.03 8.59 1.88
C ARG A 146 8.58 8.90 3.25
N GLY A 147 9.06 7.87 3.93
CA GLY A 147 9.91 8.00 5.09
C GLY A 147 11.34 8.26 4.65
N THR A 148 11.89 9.42 5.02
CA THR A 148 13.26 9.81 4.70
C THR A 148 14.15 9.55 5.90
N GLN A 149 15.43 9.25 5.67
CA GLN A 149 16.43 9.33 6.74
C GLN A 149 16.48 10.79 7.20
N GLU A 150 16.25 11.05 8.49
CA GLU A 150 16.67 12.31 9.07
C GLU A 150 18.20 12.38 8.95
N SER A 151 18.68 13.41 8.27
CA SER A 151 20.10 13.75 8.11
C SER A 151 20.73 14.26 9.39
#